data_AF-A0A3P3WDC9-F1
#
_entry.id   AF-A0A3P3WDC9-F1
#
_cell.length_a   1.000
_cell.length_b   1.000
_cell.length_c   1.000
_cell.angle_alpha   90.00
_cell.angle_beta   90.00
_cell.angle_gamma   90.00
#
_symmetry.space_group_name_H-M   'P 1'
#
loop_
_entity.id
_entity.type
_entity.pdbx_description
1 polymer ?
#
loop_
_entity_poly.entity_id
_entity_poly.type
_entity_poly.pdbx_seq_one_letter_code
_entity_poly.pdbx_strand_id
1 'polypeptide(L)'
;MKTTISFGLLFIFFLISCNKKAAENEIDTIESIQKREIENYDKTYANAGEIIADYSIELKPNQEQAKNFGNELIPWINIENAKSQINQLINPNEILIEQTSAKLIIDYPLNNPAIIEINNPNGFSRKDLILLISEKYKDIYKEEEASAKTKTIPLQQRTGLINRNQTDGKYGIWGHDLSDLGLSGIELYQNKEGQITISLQIES
;
A
#
# COMPACT_ATOMS: atom_id res chain seq x y z
N MET A 1 15.44 -36.94 69.93
CA MET A 1 16.56 -35.97 69.92
C MET A 1 16.17 -34.85 68.97
N LYS A 2 16.16 -33.62 69.46
CA LYS A 2 15.73 -32.41 68.74
C LYS A 2 16.76 -32.02 67.70
N THR A 3 16.32 -31.60 66.51
CA THR A 3 17.01 -30.56 65.73
C THR A 3 16.05 -29.96 64.70
N THR A 4 15.46 -28.82 65.06
CA THR A 4 14.90 -27.84 64.13
C THR A 4 16.05 -27.16 63.39
N ILE A 5 16.03 -27.19 62.05
CA ILE A 5 16.89 -26.35 61.21
C ILE A 5 15.98 -25.32 60.53
N SER A 6 16.13 -24.08 60.98
CA SER A 6 15.50 -22.89 60.40
C SER A 6 16.29 -22.49 59.15
N PHE A 7 15.70 -22.64 57.96
CA PHE A 7 16.26 -22.08 56.73
C PHE A 7 15.72 -20.66 56.54
N GLY A 8 16.60 -19.68 56.69
CA GLY A 8 16.29 -18.27 56.50
C GLY A 8 15.98 -17.96 55.03
N LEU A 9 14.88 -17.23 54.82
CA LEU A 9 14.53 -16.54 53.58
C LEU A 9 15.66 -15.56 53.21
N LEU A 10 16.33 -15.79 52.08
CA LEU A 10 17.16 -14.78 51.43
C LEU A 10 16.41 -14.31 50.18
N PHE A 11 15.58 -13.26 50.33
CA PHE A 11 15.00 -12.56 49.18
C PHE A 11 16.09 -11.71 48.53
N ILE A 12 16.70 -12.25 47.46
CA ILE A 12 17.52 -11.45 46.56
C ILE A 12 16.55 -10.66 45.68
N PHE A 13 16.26 -9.41 46.06
CA PHE A 13 15.65 -8.44 45.15
C PHE A 13 16.68 -8.11 44.05
N PHE A 14 16.63 -8.82 42.94
CA PHE A 14 17.15 -8.32 41.68
C PHE A 14 16.29 -7.11 41.29
N LEU A 15 16.76 -5.91 41.61
CA LEU A 15 16.26 -4.70 40.98
C LEU A 15 16.69 -4.73 39.51
N ILE A 16 15.84 -5.33 38.67
CA ILE A 16 15.86 -5.06 37.24
C ILE A 16 15.50 -3.58 37.11
N SER A 17 16.52 -2.74 37.02
CA SER A 17 16.35 -1.34 36.64
C SER A 17 15.99 -1.31 35.16
N CYS A 18 14.72 -1.59 34.85
CA CYS A 18 14.15 -1.33 33.54
C CYS A 18 14.41 0.15 33.21
N ASN A 19 15.04 0.38 32.06
CA ASN A 19 15.40 1.71 31.58
C ASN A 19 14.13 2.45 31.12
N LYS A 20 13.32 2.93 32.07
CA LYS A 20 12.02 3.58 31.83
C LYS A 20 12.10 4.72 30.81
N LYS A 21 13.22 5.43 30.76
CA LYS A 21 13.48 6.51 29.79
C LYS A 21 13.55 6.04 28.34
N ALA A 22 14.04 4.83 28.09
CA ALA A 22 14.09 4.28 26.73
C ALA A 22 12.69 3.93 26.23
N ALA A 23 11.87 3.33 27.09
CA ALA A 23 10.48 2.98 26.79
C ALA A 23 9.58 4.22 26.63
N GLU A 24 9.75 5.25 27.46
CA GLU A 24 9.00 6.52 27.32
C GLU A 24 9.32 7.24 26.01
N ASN A 25 10.60 7.30 25.60
CA ASN A 25 10.99 7.89 24.32
C ASN A 25 10.49 7.09 23.11
N GLU A 26 10.41 5.76 23.21
CA GLU A 26 9.91 4.89 22.16
C GLU A 26 8.39 5.06 21.96
N ILE A 27 7.64 5.17 23.06
CA ILE A 27 6.19 5.42 23.03
C ILE A 27 5.88 6.80 22.42
N ASP A 28 6.57 7.86 22.85
CA ASP A 28 6.40 9.21 22.30
C ASP A 28 6.73 9.26 20.80
N THR A 29 7.74 8.49 20.38
CA THR A 29 8.09 8.36 18.95
C THR A 29 6.98 7.66 18.16
N ILE A 30 6.43 6.55 18.67
CA ILE A 30 5.34 5.81 18.00
C ILE A 30 4.08 6.69 17.88
N GLU A 31 3.67 7.36 18.96
CA GLU A 31 2.51 8.25 18.96
C GLU A 31 2.69 9.39 17.94
N SER A 32 3.90 9.96 17.85
CA SER A 32 4.20 11.02 16.88
C SER A 32 4.16 10.56 15.42
N ILE A 33 4.54 9.31 15.14
CA ILE A 33 4.47 8.71 13.81
C ILE A 33 3.01 8.43 13.45
N GLN A 34 2.26 7.77 14.33
CA GLN A 34 0.85 7.47 14.12
C GLN A 34 0.03 8.73 13.88
N LYS A 35 0.27 9.79 14.67
CA LYS A 35 -0.41 11.07 14.49
C LYS A 35 -0.15 11.67 13.10
N ARG A 36 1.10 11.62 12.61
CA ARG A 36 1.47 12.15 11.29
C ARG A 36 0.84 11.34 10.15
N GLU A 37 0.80 10.02 10.28
CA GLU A 37 0.15 9.11 9.34
C GLU A 37 -1.36 9.43 9.25
N ILE A 38 -2.03 9.56 10.40
CA ILE A 38 -3.45 9.93 10.48
C ILE A 38 -3.69 11.32 9.86
N GLU A 39 -2.88 12.33 10.20
CA GLU A 39 -3.02 13.67 9.64
C GLU A 39 -2.81 13.68 8.11
N ASN A 40 -1.87 12.89 7.60
CA ASN A 40 -1.64 12.75 6.16
C ASN A 40 -2.80 12.04 5.46
N TYR A 41 -3.33 10.98 6.06
CA TYR A 41 -4.52 10.28 5.57
C TYR A 41 -5.73 11.22 5.56
N ASP A 42 -6.03 11.85 6.70
CA ASP A 42 -7.14 12.81 6.83
C ASP A 42 -7.02 13.94 5.82
N LYS A 43 -5.83 14.49 5.61
CA LYS A 43 -5.60 15.53 4.61
C LYS A 43 -5.84 15.05 3.18
N THR A 44 -5.40 13.83 2.86
CA THR A 44 -5.51 13.25 1.51
C THR A 44 -6.97 12.88 1.18
N TYR A 45 -7.71 12.38 2.17
CA TYR A 45 -9.06 11.87 2.03
C TYR A 45 -10.16 12.80 2.59
N ALA A 46 -9.82 14.00 3.11
CA ALA A 46 -10.75 14.94 3.77
C ALA A 46 -12.04 15.21 2.99
N ASN A 47 -11.95 15.22 1.65
CA ASN A 47 -13.06 15.54 0.75
C ASN A 47 -13.53 14.34 -0.07
N ALA A 48 -13.08 13.11 0.26
CA ALA A 48 -13.42 11.90 -0.48
C ALA A 48 -14.92 11.55 -0.35
N GLY A 49 -15.50 11.81 0.84
CA GLY A 49 -16.90 11.53 1.14
C GLY A 49 -17.10 10.15 1.75
N GLU A 50 -18.25 9.53 1.48
CA GLU A 50 -18.62 8.21 2.03
C GLU A 50 -18.24 7.10 1.05
N ILE A 51 -17.85 5.92 1.57
CA ILE A 51 -17.63 4.73 0.75
C ILE A 51 -18.95 4.32 0.12
N ILE A 52 -18.96 4.17 -1.21
CA ILE A 52 -20.13 3.71 -1.98
C ILE A 52 -19.92 2.33 -2.62
N ALA A 53 -18.67 1.90 -2.78
CA ALA A 53 -18.35 0.58 -3.31
C ALA A 53 -16.93 0.15 -2.91
N ASP A 54 -16.74 -1.16 -2.83
CA ASP A 54 -15.45 -1.83 -2.66
C ASP A 54 -15.40 -3.02 -3.63
N TYR A 55 -14.40 -3.04 -4.50
CA TYR A 55 -14.25 -4.03 -5.56
C TYR A 55 -12.92 -4.78 -5.42
N SER A 56 -13.00 -6.08 -5.16
CA SER A 56 -11.82 -6.96 -5.25
C SER A 56 -11.36 -7.14 -6.70
N ILE A 57 -10.06 -7.25 -6.91
CA ILE A 57 -9.42 -7.52 -8.20
C ILE A 57 -8.92 -8.96 -8.24
N GLU A 58 -9.53 -9.76 -9.10
CA GLU A 58 -9.28 -11.19 -9.17
C GLU A 58 -8.97 -11.64 -10.60
N LEU A 59 -8.04 -12.59 -10.72
CA LEU A 59 -7.65 -13.21 -11.99
C LEU A 59 -7.94 -14.71 -11.99
N LYS A 60 -8.36 -15.23 -13.14
CA LYS A 60 -8.32 -16.68 -13.43
C LYS A 60 -6.89 -17.10 -13.73
N PRO A 61 -6.31 -18.06 -13.00
CA PRO A 61 -4.93 -18.48 -13.27
C PRO A 61 -4.81 -19.06 -14.67
N ASN A 62 -3.71 -18.74 -15.37
CA ASN A 62 -3.33 -19.43 -16.59
C ASN A 62 -2.77 -20.84 -16.29
N GLN A 63 -2.44 -21.62 -17.32
CA GLN A 63 -1.94 -23.00 -17.15
C GLN A 63 -0.66 -23.12 -16.30
N GLU A 64 0.21 -22.11 -16.35
CA GLU A 64 1.44 -22.10 -15.56
C GLU A 64 1.15 -21.74 -14.11
N GLN A 65 0.38 -20.68 -13.88
CA GLN A 65 -0.03 -20.24 -12.54
C GLN A 65 -0.87 -21.30 -11.85
N ALA A 66 -1.70 -22.04 -12.58
CA ALA A 66 -2.50 -23.13 -12.03
C ALA A 66 -1.67 -24.26 -11.40
N LYS A 67 -0.37 -24.36 -11.74
CA LYS A 67 0.55 -25.30 -11.06
C LYS A 67 0.82 -24.91 -9.61
N ASN A 68 0.76 -23.62 -9.31
CA ASN A 68 1.04 -23.06 -7.99
C ASN A 68 -0.26 -22.75 -7.22
N PHE A 69 -1.28 -22.24 -7.91
CA PHE A 69 -2.54 -21.76 -7.32
C PHE A 69 -3.72 -22.72 -7.54
N GLY A 70 -3.55 -23.81 -8.28
CA GLY A 70 -4.66 -24.67 -8.69
C GLY A 70 -5.68 -23.92 -9.53
N ASN A 71 -6.97 -24.11 -9.22
CA ASN A 71 -8.08 -23.40 -9.87
C ASN A 71 -8.56 -22.20 -9.04
N GLU A 72 -7.86 -21.83 -7.96
CA GLU A 72 -8.23 -20.69 -7.13
C GLU A 72 -7.94 -19.38 -7.87
N LEU A 73 -8.75 -18.36 -7.60
CA LEU A 73 -8.54 -17.04 -8.15
C LEU A 73 -7.28 -16.41 -7.54
N ILE A 74 -6.51 -15.70 -8.35
CA ILE A 74 -5.38 -14.91 -7.87
C ILE A 74 -5.96 -13.58 -7.39
N PRO A 75 -5.83 -13.20 -6.11
CA PRO A 75 -6.55 -12.06 -5.52
C PRO A 75 -5.83 -10.72 -5.72
N TRP A 76 -5.05 -10.61 -6.80
CA TRP A 76 -4.42 -9.35 -7.21
C TRP A 76 -4.04 -9.40 -8.70
N ILE A 77 -3.88 -8.21 -9.29
CA ILE A 77 -3.20 -8.03 -10.57
C ILE A 77 -1.89 -7.26 -10.36
N ASN A 78 -0.81 -7.70 -10.99
CA ASN A 78 0.47 -6.99 -10.90
C ASN A 78 0.38 -5.65 -11.65
N ILE A 79 0.69 -4.54 -10.98
CA ILE A 79 0.51 -3.20 -11.53
C ILE A 79 1.43 -2.98 -12.74
N GLU A 80 2.70 -3.39 -12.65
CA GLU A 80 3.64 -3.26 -13.77
C GLU A 80 3.14 -4.04 -15.01
N ASN A 81 2.66 -5.26 -14.78
CA ASN A 81 2.37 -6.23 -15.83
C ASN A 81 0.88 -6.38 -16.16
N ALA A 82 0.03 -5.46 -15.68
CA ALA A 82 -1.43 -5.52 -15.79
C ALA A 82 -1.91 -5.82 -17.22
N LYS A 83 -1.31 -5.18 -18.23
CA LYS A 83 -1.66 -5.41 -19.65
C LYS A 83 -1.49 -6.87 -20.09
N SER A 84 -0.48 -7.57 -19.60
CA SER A 84 -0.24 -8.97 -19.93
C SER A 84 -1.21 -9.92 -19.21
N GLN A 85 -1.70 -9.51 -18.04
CA GLN A 85 -2.60 -10.27 -17.18
C GLN A 85 -4.08 -9.97 -17.44
N ILE A 86 -4.39 -8.88 -18.15
CA ILE A 86 -5.75 -8.34 -18.26
C ILE A 86 -6.79 -9.32 -18.83
N ASN A 87 -6.37 -10.28 -19.65
CA ASN A 87 -7.27 -11.29 -20.22
C ASN A 87 -7.70 -12.36 -19.20
N GLN A 88 -7.04 -12.42 -18.05
CA GLN A 88 -7.38 -13.30 -16.93
C GLN A 88 -8.39 -12.67 -15.98
N LEU A 89 -8.60 -11.35 -16.08
CA LEU A 89 -9.44 -10.57 -15.18
C LEU A 89 -10.88 -11.08 -15.14
N ILE A 90 -11.43 -11.19 -13.94
CA ILE A 90 -12.86 -11.45 -13.74
C ILE A 90 -13.67 -10.21 -14.09
N ASN A 91 -14.75 -10.38 -14.86
CA ASN A 91 -15.69 -9.32 -15.26
C ASN A 91 -15.01 -8.05 -15.83
N PRO A 92 -14.15 -8.16 -16.86
CA PRO A 92 -13.31 -7.04 -17.31
C PRO A 92 -14.12 -5.86 -17.83
N ASN A 93 -15.32 -6.09 -18.36
CA ASN A 93 -16.18 -5.06 -18.95
C ASN A 93 -17.25 -4.52 -17.99
N GLU A 94 -17.24 -4.94 -16.72
CA GLU A 94 -18.12 -4.37 -15.69
C GLU A 94 -17.80 -2.88 -15.51
N ILE A 95 -18.82 -2.02 -15.56
CA ILE A 95 -18.67 -0.60 -15.30
C ILE A 95 -18.63 -0.39 -13.79
N LEU A 96 -17.50 0.10 -13.28
CA LEU A 96 -17.32 0.40 -11.85
C LEU A 96 -17.71 1.84 -11.51
N ILE A 97 -17.52 2.75 -12.46
CA ILE A 97 -17.79 4.18 -12.29
C ILE A 97 -18.53 4.66 -13.54
N GLU A 98 -19.78 5.10 -13.39
CA GLU A 98 -20.57 5.64 -14.51
C GLU A 98 -20.22 7.10 -14.84
N GLN A 99 -19.68 7.84 -13.87
CA GLN A 99 -19.25 9.23 -14.05
C GLN A 99 -18.08 9.31 -15.03
N THR A 100 -18.05 10.38 -15.82
CA THR A 100 -17.01 10.58 -16.83
C THR A 100 -15.71 11.11 -16.28
N SER A 101 -15.67 11.47 -15.00
CA SER A 101 -14.48 11.93 -14.29
C SER A 101 -14.45 11.43 -12.85
N ALA A 102 -13.24 11.25 -12.32
CA ALA A 102 -12.98 10.87 -10.94
C ALA A 102 -11.61 11.38 -10.48
N LYS A 103 -11.38 11.40 -9.17
CA LYS A 103 -10.06 11.63 -8.57
C LYS A 103 -9.45 10.29 -8.18
N LEU A 104 -8.31 9.96 -8.78
CA LEU A 104 -7.51 8.79 -8.42
C LEU A 104 -6.46 9.19 -7.39
N ILE A 105 -6.45 8.51 -6.24
CA ILE A 105 -5.42 8.65 -5.22
C ILE A 105 -4.46 7.47 -5.35
N ILE A 106 -3.18 7.77 -5.49
CA ILE A 106 -2.07 6.82 -5.42
C ILE A 106 -1.17 7.30 -4.28
N ASP A 107 -1.22 6.61 -3.15
CA ASP A 107 -0.51 6.96 -1.92
C ASP A 107 0.54 5.92 -1.51
N TYR A 108 0.38 4.66 -1.90
CA TYR A 108 1.39 3.63 -1.66
C TYR A 108 2.21 3.27 -2.92
N PRO A 109 3.56 3.16 -2.86
CA PRO A 109 4.47 3.38 -1.73
C PRO A 109 5.12 4.78 -1.77
N LEU A 110 4.30 5.83 -1.75
CA LEU A 110 4.74 7.22 -1.90
C LEU A 110 4.73 7.92 -0.54
N ASN A 111 5.76 8.71 -0.24
CA ASN A 111 5.71 9.60 0.91
C ASN A 111 4.87 10.86 0.65
N ASN A 112 4.74 11.25 -0.62
CA ASN A 112 3.86 12.33 -1.07
C ASN A 112 2.82 11.75 -2.04
N PRO A 113 1.57 11.50 -1.60
CA PRO A 113 0.52 10.94 -2.44
C PRO A 113 0.27 11.75 -3.72
N ALA A 114 -0.01 11.04 -4.81
CA ALA A 114 -0.46 11.62 -6.07
C ALA A 114 -1.99 11.63 -6.12
N ILE A 115 -2.58 12.81 -6.37
CA ILE A 115 -4.02 12.97 -6.61
C ILE A 115 -4.19 13.40 -8.07
N ILE A 116 -4.82 12.54 -8.86
CA ILE A 116 -4.87 12.65 -10.32
C ILE A 116 -6.34 12.72 -10.76
N GLU A 117 -6.70 13.77 -11.49
CA GLU A 117 -7.99 13.80 -12.19
C GLU A 117 -7.93 12.89 -13.42
N ILE A 118 -8.84 11.92 -13.48
CA ILE A 118 -8.98 10.99 -14.58
C ILE A 118 -10.31 11.22 -15.29
N ASN A 119 -10.33 11.04 -16.60
CA ASN A 119 -11.50 11.30 -17.43
C ASN A 119 -11.70 10.17 -18.44
N ASN A 120 -12.93 9.69 -18.57
CA ASN A 120 -13.35 8.76 -19.61
C ASN A 120 -14.82 9.02 -20.00
N PRO A 121 -15.11 9.46 -21.24
CA PRO A 121 -16.47 9.78 -21.67
C PRO A 121 -17.49 8.63 -21.53
N ASN A 122 -17.03 7.38 -21.45
CA ASN A 122 -17.89 6.20 -21.35
C ASN A 122 -17.99 5.65 -19.92
N GLY A 123 -17.52 6.40 -18.92
CA GLY A 123 -17.29 5.86 -17.58
C GLY A 123 -16.07 4.93 -17.56
N PHE A 124 -15.88 4.20 -16.46
CA PHE A 124 -14.71 3.33 -16.28
C PHE A 124 -15.16 1.89 -16.10
N SER A 125 -14.83 1.05 -17.08
CA SER A 125 -14.87 -0.39 -16.87
C SER A 125 -13.73 -0.84 -15.95
N ARG A 126 -13.90 -1.99 -15.31
CA ARG A 126 -12.88 -2.63 -14.47
C ARG A 126 -11.54 -2.71 -15.18
N LYS A 127 -11.55 -3.21 -16.41
CA LYS A 127 -10.34 -3.30 -17.25
C LYS A 127 -9.73 -1.93 -17.53
N ASP A 128 -10.54 -0.96 -17.96
CA ASP A 128 -10.03 0.36 -18.35
C ASP A 128 -9.41 1.08 -17.17
N LEU A 129 -10.05 0.99 -16.00
CA LEU A 129 -9.53 1.58 -14.76
C LEU A 129 -8.21 0.94 -14.34
N ILE A 130 -8.11 -0.40 -14.34
CA ILE A 130 -6.87 -1.11 -13.99
C ILE A 130 -5.71 -0.76 -14.93
N LEU A 131 -5.97 -0.70 -16.24
CA LEU A 131 -4.94 -0.33 -17.21
C LEU A 131 -4.47 1.11 -17.01
N LEU A 132 -5.41 2.04 -16.77
CA LEU A 132 -5.11 3.43 -16.45
C LEU A 132 -4.27 3.53 -15.17
N ILE A 133 -4.64 2.82 -14.10
CA ILE A 133 -3.89 2.79 -12.83
C ILE A 133 -2.45 2.32 -13.10
N SER A 134 -2.28 1.22 -13.83
CA SER A 134 -0.96 0.71 -14.25
C SER A 134 -0.14 1.78 -14.97
N GLU A 135 -0.75 2.53 -15.89
CA GLU A 135 -0.08 3.62 -16.60
C GLU A 135 0.31 4.77 -15.65
N LYS A 136 -0.57 5.16 -14.72
CA LYS A 136 -0.27 6.22 -13.75
C LYS A 136 0.83 5.85 -12.78
N TYR A 137 0.91 4.61 -12.32
CA TYR A 137 2.06 4.14 -11.55
C TYR A 137 3.37 4.21 -12.34
N LYS A 138 3.36 3.82 -13.62
CA LYS A 138 4.55 3.92 -14.48
C LYS A 138 5.00 5.36 -14.67
N ASP A 139 4.06 6.27 -14.88
CA ASP A 139 4.33 7.71 -14.97
C ASP A 139 4.95 8.24 -13.67
N ILE A 140 4.38 7.86 -12.51
CA ILE A 140 4.88 8.22 -11.18
C ILE A 140 6.31 7.74 -10.96
N TYR A 141 6.60 6.47 -11.21
CA TYR A 141 7.95 5.91 -11.03
C TYR A 141 8.98 6.57 -11.97
N LYS A 142 8.56 6.88 -13.20
CA LYS A 142 9.42 7.60 -14.16
C LYS A 142 9.70 9.04 -13.72
N GLU A 143 8.68 9.76 -13.27
CA GLU A 143 8.82 11.14 -12.80
C GLU A 143 9.62 11.21 -11.50
N GLU A 144 9.46 10.24 -10.61
CA GLU A 144 10.31 10.09 -9.42
C GLU A 144 11.78 9.97 -9.81
N GLU A 145 12.11 9.02 -10.69
CA GLU A 145 13.50 8.80 -11.11
C GLU A 145 14.09 10.02 -11.84
N ALA A 146 13.26 10.75 -12.60
CA ALA A 146 13.69 11.97 -13.28
C ALA A 146 13.95 13.14 -12.31
N SER A 147 13.19 13.25 -11.23
CA SER A 147 13.25 14.37 -10.29
C SER A 147 14.15 14.12 -9.08
N ALA A 148 14.40 12.86 -8.72
CA ALA A 148 15.20 12.50 -7.56
C ALA A 148 16.69 12.81 -7.73
N LYS A 149 17.32 13.32 -6.67
CA LYS A 149 18.78 13.44 -6.56
C LYS A 149 19.39 12.14 -6.03
N THR A 150 18.72 11.55 -5.05
CA THR A 150 19.01 10.22 -4.53
C THR A 150 18.45 9.20 -5.51
N LYS A 151 19.34 8.49 -6.21
CA LYS A 151 18.96 7.54 -7.25
C LYS A 151 18.57 6.18 -6.69
N THR A 152 17.71 5.49 -7.42
CA THR A 152 17.35 4.10 -7.11
C THR A 152 18.60 3.23 -7.24
N ILE A 153 18.92 2.47 -6.19
CA ILE A 153 20.01 1.48 -6.21
C ILE A 153 19.55 0.33 -7.11
N PRO A 154 20.30 0.01 -8.19
CA PRO A 154 19.98 -1.11 -9.06
C PRO A 154 19.86 -2.42 -8.27
N LEU A 155 18.92 -3.29 -8.65
CA LEU A 155 18.62 -4.54 -7.95
C LEU A 155 19.88 -5.37 -7.63
N GLN A 156 20.81 -5.47 -8.58
CA GLN A 156 22.04 -6.26 -8.47
C GLN A 156 23.06 -5.68 -7.48
N GLN A 157 22.88 -4.42 -7.07
CA GLN A 157 23.75 -3.70 -6.13
C GLN A 157 23.16 -3.61 -4.73
N ARG A 158 21.92 -4.06 -4.53
CA ARG A 158 21.26 -4.05 -3.22
C ARG A 158 21.86 -5.12 -2.32
N THR A 159 22.02 -4.80 -1.04
CA THR A 159 22.56 -5.72 -0.02
C THR A 159 21.59 -5.76 1.16
N GLY A 160 21.38 -6.95 1.74
CA GLY A 160 20.38 -7.13 2.80
C GLY A 160 18.98 -7.39 2.25
N LEU A 161 17.98 -6.64 2.72
CA LEU A 161 16.63 -6.69 2.15
C LEU A 161 16.67 -6.23 0.69
N ILE A 162 16.02 -6.98 -0.20
CA ILE A 162 16.06 -6.74 -1.66
C ILE A 162 15.23 -5.52 -2.08
N ASN A 163 14.43 -4.97 -1.16
CA ASN A 163 13.66 -3.75 -1.29
C ASN A 163 14.48 -2.57 -1.81
N ARG A 164 13.86 -1.71 -2.64
CA ARG A 164 14.50 -0.48 -3.13
C ARG A 164 14.69 0.53 -2.01
N ASN A 165 15.76 1.33 -2.10
CA ASN A 165 15.92 2.48 -1.22
C ASN A 165 14.85 3.54 -1.48
N GLN A 166 14.62 4.38 -0.47
CA GLN A 166 13.85 5.61 -0.65
C GLN A 166 14.59 6.58 -1.56
N THR A 167 13.83 7.24 -2.44
CA THR A 167 14.29 8.36 -3.26
C THR A 167 13.70 9.69 -2.76
N ASP A 168 14.32 10.80 -3.14
CA ASP A 168 13.92 12.17 -2.76
C ASP A 168 13.33 12.94 -3.95
N GLY A 169 12.72 12.22 -4.89
CA GLY A 169 12.01 12.81 -6.02
C GLY A 169 10.66 13.39 -5.59
N LYS A 170 9.87 13.74 -6.59
CA LYS A 170 8.56 14.39 -6.41
C LYS A 170 7.64 13.64 -5.44
N TYR A 171 7.66 12.31 -5.48
CA TYR A 171 6.76 11.46 -4.73
C TYR A 171 7.42 10.77 -3.52
N GLY A 172 8.75 10.70 -3.51
CA GLY A 172 9.51 10.10 -2.42
C GLY A 172 9.22 8.61 -2.28
N ILE A 173 9.39 7.85 -3.37
CA ILE A 173 9.05 6.41 -3.41
C ILE A 173 10.02 5.61 -2.55
N TRP A 174 9.54 4.59 -1.84
CA TRP A 174 10.35 3.75 -0.95
C TRP A 174 9.92 2.28 -1.00
N GLY A 175 10.81 1.38 -0.55
CA GLY A 175 10.48 -0.02 -0.26
C GLY A 175 10.37 -0.93 -1.48
N HIS A 176 9.46 -0.63 -2.41
CA HIS A 176 9.02 -1.59 -3.43
C HIS A 176 9.28 -1.10 -4.85
N ASP A 177 9.87 -1.97 -5.67
CA ASP A 177 9.88 -1.74 -7.12
C ASP A 177 8.45 -1.88 -7.65
N LEU A 178 8.18 -1.30 -8.82
CA LEU A 178 6.85 -1.35 -9.41
C LEU A 178 6.41 -2.80 -9.71
N SER A 179 7.37 -3.68 -9.99
CA SER A 179 7.16 -5.10 -10.21
C SER A 179 6.64 -5.84 -8.98
N ASP A 180 6.81 -5.28 -7.78
CA ASP A 180 6.42 -5.92 -6.52
C ASP A 180 4.96 -5.61 -6.18
N LEU A 181 4.38 -4.58 -6.79
CA LEU A 181 3.05 -4.09 -6.43
C LEU A 181 1.93 -4.90 -7.09
N GLY A 182 1.02 -5.41 -6.26
CA GLY A 182 -0.24 -6.01 -6.66
C GLY A 182 -1.42 -5.10 -6.32
N LEU A 183 -2.31 -4.83 -7.26
CA LEU A 183 -3.61 -4.21 -6.98
C LEU A 183 -4.60 -5.32 -6.59
N SER A 184 -5.01 -5.35 -5.32
CA SER A 184 -5.96 -6.32 -4.77
C SER A 184 -7.39 -5.81 -4.72
N GLY A 185 -7.59 -4.48 -4.68
CA GLY A 185 -8.93 -3.90 -4.64
C GLY A 185 -9.00 -2.41 -4.95
N ILE A 186 -10.22 -1.93 -5.16
CA ILE A 186 -10.54 -0.54 -5.46
C ILE A 186 -11.72 -0.12 -4.59
N GLU A 187 -11.52 0.91 -3.77
CA GLU A 187 -12.58 1.55 -3.00
C GLU A 187 -13.03 2.84 -3.67
N LEU A 188 -14.34 3.03 -3.77
CA LEU A 188 -14.94 4.23 -4.30
C LEU A 188 -15.61 5.02 -3.20
N TYR A 189 -15.28 6.30 -3.15
CA TYR A 189 -15.88 7.28 -2.27
C TYR A 189 -16.66 8.30 -3.09
N GLN A 190 -17.78 8.78 -2.55
CA GLN A 190 -18.55 9.87 -3.15
C GLN A 190 -18.81 10.97 -2.14
N ASN A 191 -18.45 12.19 -2.52
CA ASN A 191 -18.73 13.37 -1.71
C ASN A 191 -20.12 13.96 -1.98
N LYS A 192 -20.51 14.97 -1.20
CA LYS A 192 -21.83 15.62 -1.30
C LYS A 192 -22.11 16.32 -2.64
N GLU A 193 -21.07 16.59 -3.42
CA GLU A 193 -21.15 17.19 -4.76
C GLU A 193 -21.27 16.11 -5.86
N GLY A 194 -21.24 14.83 -5.49
CA GLY A 194 -21.31 13.69 -6.41
C GLY A 194 -19.98 13.32 -7.05
N GLN A 195 -18.86 13.97 -6.69
CA GLN A 195 -17.53 13.65 -7.20
C GLN A 195 -17.05 12.31 -6.63
N ILE A 196 -16.56 11.45 -7.52
CA ILE A 196 -15.98 10.16 -7.17
C ILE A 196 -14.48 10.31 -6.85
N THR A 197 -14.07 9.73 -5.73
CA THR A 197 -12.67 9.52 -5.35
C THR A 197 -12.37 8.03 -5.32
N ILE A 198 -11.24 7.62 -5.87
CA ILE A 198 -10.78 6.24 -5.98
C ILE A 198 -9.59 6.05 -5.05
N SER A 199 -9.69 5.12 -4.11
CA SER A 199 -8.58 4.61 -3.31
C SER A 199 -8.20 3.21 -3.76
N LEU A 200 -6.93 2.85 -3.59
CA LEU A 200 -6.38 1.59 -4.09
C LEU A 200 -5.90 0.73 -2.92
N GLN A 201 -6.30 -0.55 -2.92
CA GLN A 201 -5.75 -1.55 -2.02
C GLN A 201 -4.55 -2.20 -2.73
N ILE A 202 -3.34 -1.89 -2.26
CA ILE A 202 -2.07 -2.36 -2.84
C ILE A 202 -1.38 -3.35 -1.90
N GLU A 203 -0.96 -4.48 -2.46
CA GLU A 203 -0.15 -5.52 -1.82
C GLU A 203 1.30 -5.45 -2.31
N SER A 204 2.25 -5.88 -1.48
CA SER A 204 3.69 -5.84 -1.76
C SER A 204 4.52 -6.87 -1.00
#